data_AF-A0A968IR42-F1
#
_entry.id   AF-A0A968IR42-F1
#
_cell.length_a   1.000
_cell.length_b   1.000
_cell.length_c   1.000
_cell.angle_alpha   90.00
_cell.angle_beta   90.00
_cell.angle_gamma   90.00
#
_symmetry.space_group_name_H-M   'P 1'
#
loop_
_entity.id
_entity.type
_entity.pdbx_description
1 polymer ?
#
loop_
_entity_poly.entity_id
_entity_poly.type
_entity_poly.pdbx_seq_one_letter_code
_entity_poly.pdbx_strand_id
1 'polypeptide(L)'
;MAISTGLSYRSLCWFNNWYIRDETLRSANNILIDHHYDLPLSHLWGGGMLSSSDGQRFPAKGSLRQARSLPRYFGYGKGVTFYSWTSDQLSQYGSKPIPSTVRDATGATHLKMSDFRKLIKKLRKTRGSITNLVIIT
;
A
#
# COMPACT_ATOMS: atom_id res chain seq x y z
N MET A 1 5.47 -22.49 -7.27
CA MET A 1 5.58 -22.08 -5.85
C MET A 1 5.95 -23.25 -4.95
N ALA A 2 5.14 -24.30 -4.77
CA ALA A 2 5.54 -25.45 -3.93
C ALA A 2 6.62 -26.35 -4.58
N ILE A 3 6.42 -26.72 -5.84
CA ILE A 3 7.33 -27.63 -6.58
C ILE A 3 8.74 -27.04 -6.74
N SER A 4 8.85 -25.71 -6.81
CA SER A 4 10.12 -25.00 -7.01
C SER A 4 10.94 -24.77 -5.74
N THR A 5 10.35 -24.97 -4.55
CA THR A 5 10.98 -24.63 -3.26
C THR A 5 11.29 -25.87 -2.41
N GLY A 6 10.92 -27.07 -2.86
CA GLY A 6 11.05 -28.30 -2.08
C GLY A 6 10.13 -28.35 -0.85
N LEU A 7 9.21 -27.39 -0.70
CA LEU A 7 8.29 -27.31 0.43
C LEU A 7 6.98 -28.04 0.14
N SER A 8 6.47 -28.76 1.15
CA SER A 8 5.17 -29.43 1.02
C SER A 8 4.03 -28.41 0.89
N TYR A 9 3.00 -28.74 0.10
CA TYR A 9 1.80 -27.92 -0.03
C TYR A 9 1.15 -27.64 1.34
N ARG A 10 1.13 -28.66 2.22
CA ARG A 10 0.54 -28.56 3.56
C ARG A 10 1.29 -27.55 4.43
N SER A 11 2.61 -27.52 4.35
CA SER A 11 3.44 -26.52 5.03
C SER A 11 3.13 -25.11 4.54
N LEU A 12 3.07 -24.90 3.22
CA LEU A 12 2.74 -23.59 2.64
C LEU A 12 1.33 -23.12 3.02
N CYS A 13 0.34 -24.02 2.98
CA CYS A 13 -1.02 -23.70 3.37
C CYS A 13 -1.10 -23.33 4.86
N TRP A 14 -0.37 -24.06 5.71
CA TRP A 14 -0.28 -23.75 7.14
C TRP A 14 0.34 -22.36 7.36
N PHE A 15 1.48 -22.05 6.72
CA PHE A 15 2.10 -20.73 6.83
C PHE A 15 1.17 -19.61 6.31
N ASN A 16 0.48 -19.82 5.19
CA ASN A 16 -0.46 -18.84 4.67
C ASN A 16 -1.60 -18.55 5.66
N ASN A 17 -2.19 -19.58 6.28
CA ASN A 17 -3.27 -19.37 7.24
C ASN A 17 -2.83 -18.71 8.55
N TRP A 18 -1.61 -19.00 9.02
CA TRP A 18 -1.15 -18.55 10.33
C TRP A 18 -0.32 -17.26 10.30
N TYR A 19 0.46 -17.03 9.25
CA TYR A 19 1.42 -15.90 9.17
C TYR A 19 1.03 -14.83 8.16
N ILE A 20 0.26 -15.14 7.12
CA ILE A 20 -0.14 -14.15 6.10
C ILE A 20 -1.48 -13.54 6.52
N ARG A 21 -1.42 -12.50 7.35
CA ARG A 21 -2.56 -11.69 7.81
C ARG A 21 -2.27 -10.21 7.53
N ASP A 22 -3.31 -9.39 7.43
CA ASP A 22 -3.14 -7.95 7.17
C ASP A 22 -2.27 -7.28 8.25
N GLU A 23 -2.46 -7.66 9.51
CA GLU A 23 -1.69 -7.13 10.64
C GLU A 23 -0.20 -7.47 10.58
N THR A 24 0.13 -8.73 10.26
CA THR A 24 1.51 -9.22 10.22
C THR A 24 2.23 -8.70 8.99
N LEU A 25 1.56 -8.68 7.84
CA LEU A 25 2.08 -8.10 6.61
C LEU A 25 2.33 -6.60 6.76
N ARG A 26 1.40 -5.85 7.36
CA ARG A 26 1.59 -4.43 7.61
C ARG A 26 2.76 -4.17 8.56
N SER A 27 2.89 -4.96 9.63
CA SER A 27 4.01 -4.83 10.56
C SER A 27 5.36 -5.12 9.88
N ALA A 28 5.44 -6.20 9.09
CA ALA A 28 6.65 -6.56 8.36
C ALA A 28 7.00 -5.50 7.29
N ASN A 29 6.00 -4.99 6.57
CA ASN A 29 6.20 -3.93 5.58
C ASN A 29 6.76 -2.66 6.22
N ASN A 30 6.25 -2.25 7.38
CA ASN A 30 6.77 -1.08 8.09
C ASN A 30 8.26 -1.24 8.44
N ILE A 31 8.69 -2.43 8.88
CA ILE A 31 10.11 -2.68 9.19
C ILE A 31 10.99 -2.54 7.93
N LEU A 32 10.54 -3.10 6.80
CA LEU A 32 11.26 -3.01 5.53
C LEU A 32 11.36 -1.56 5.04
N ILE A 33 10.27 -0.82 5.18
CA ILE A 33 10.19 0.59 4.78
C ILE A 33 11.09 1.45 5.68
N ASP A 34 11.05 1.26 7.00
CA ASP A 34 11.91 1.96 7.95
C ASP A 34 13.39 1.71 7.60
N HIS A 35 13.77 0.46 7.31
CA HIS A 35 15.14 0.15 6.87
C HIS A 35 15.48 0.77 5.50
N HIS A 36 14.54 0.79 4.55
CA HIS A 36 14.75 1.43 3.25
C HIS A 36 14.95 2.95 3.39
N TYR A 37 14.25 3.59 4.34
CA TYR A 37 14.41 5.02 4.64
C TYR A 37 15.82 5.37 5.15
N ASP A 38 16.48 4.46 5.86
CA ASP A 38 17.81 4.67 6.41
C ASP A 38 18.94 4.45 5.40
N LEU A 39 18.65 3.91 4.21
CA LEU A 39 19.66 3.66 3.19
C LEU A 39 20.16 4.96 2.55
N PRO A 40 21.48 5.17 2.40
CA PRO A 40 22.01 6.37 1.75
C PRO A 40 21.48 6.59 0.32
N LEU A 41 21.17 5.51 -0.39
CA LEU A 41 20.66 5.58 -1.76
C LEU A 41 19.22 6.11 -1.83
N SER A 42 18.38 5.81 -0.83
CA SER A 42 16.99 6.27 -0.84
C SER A 42 16.89 7.78 -0.66
N HIS A 43 17.84 8.37 0.07
CA HIS A 43 17.98 9.82 0.20
C HIS A 43 18.31 10.56 -1.10
N LEU A 44 18.83 9.87 -2.12
CA LEU A 44 19.05 10.48 -3.45
C LEU A 44 17.73 10.78 -4.17
N TRP A 45 16.69 9.99 -3.91
CA TRP A 45 15.38 10.15 -4.54
C TRP A 45 14.47 11.13 -3.80
N GLY A 46 14.60 11.21 -2.47
CA GLY A 46 13.77 12.12 -1.68
C GLY A 46 14.05 12.07 -0.18
N GLY A 47 13.46 13.02 0.53
CA GLY A 47 13.62 13.18 1.99
C GLY A 47 12.71 12.28 2.83
N GLY A 48 11.80 11.53 2.21
CA GLY A 48 10.77 10.76 2.91
C GLY A 48 9.57 11.59 3.36
N MET A 49 9.45 12.82 2.85
CA MET A 49 8.48 13.81 3.34
C MET A 49 7.28 13.94 2.42
N LEU A 50 7.39 13.52 1.16
CA LEU A 50 6.30 13.61 0.18
C LEU A 50 5.71 12.24 -0.09
N SER A 51 4.42 12.21 -0.39
CA SER A 51 3.74 11.00 -0.81
C SER A 51 2.86 11.28 -2.02
N SER A 52 2.90 10.34 -2.97
CA SER A 52 1.99 10.26 -4.11
C SER A 52 1.02 9.10 -3.91
N SER A 53 -0.17 9.24 -4.48
CA SER A 53 -1.23 8.24 -4.41
C SER A 53 -1.75 7.91 -5.79
N ASP A 54 -1.83 6.62 -6.13
CA ASP A 54 -2.27 6.14 -7.44
C ASP A 54 -3.38 5.08 -7.32
N GLY A 55 -4.36 5.15 -8.23
CA GLY A 55 -5.53 4.26 -8.31
C GLY A 55 -5.44 3.30 -9.49
N GLN A 56 -4.69 2.21 -9.35
CA GLN A 56 -4.51 1.21 -10.39
C GLN A 56 -5.76 0.35 -10.55
N ARG A 57 -6.22 0.15 -11.79
CA ARG A 57 -7.48 -0.55 -12.10
C ARG A 57 -7.19 -1.93 -12.67
N PHE A 58 -7.70 -2.97 -12.01
CA PHE A 58 -7.52 -4.35 -12.44
C PHE A 58 -8.85 -5.02 -12.75
N PRO A 59 -8.97 -5.72 -13.90
CA PRO A 59 -10.14 -6.52 -14.19
C PRO A 59 -10.20 -7.70 -13.22
N ALA A 60 -11.38 -7.94 -12.64
CA ALA A 60 -11.61 -8.99 -11.67
C ALA A 60 -12.61 -10.00 -12.22
N LYS A 61 -12.20 -11.27 -12.28
CA LYS A 61 -13.10 -12.40 -12.60
C LYS A 61 -13.58 -13.01 -11.29
N GLY A 62 -14.84 -12.79 -10.93
CA GLY A 62 -15.48 -13.38 -9.74
C GLY A 62 -16.30 -12.39 -8.90
N SER A 63 -16.94 -12.91 -7.84
CA SER A 63 -17.75 -12.12 -6.90
C SER A 63 -16.88 -11.52 -5.80
N LEU A 64 -16.10 -10.48 -6.11
CA LEU A 64 -15.44 -9.68 -5.09
C LEU A 64 -16.39 -8.59 -4.58
N ARG A 65 -16.46 -8.41 -3.26
CA ARG A 65 -17.32 -7.38 -2.62
C ARG A 65 -17.05 -5.96 -3.15
N GLN A 66 -15.80 -5.68 -3.51
CA GLN A 66 -15.33 -4.38 -4.02
C GLN A 66 -15.40 -4.29 -5.56
N ALA A 67 -15.61 -5.40 -6.29
CA ALA A 67 -15.64 -5.35 -7.75
C ALA A 67 -16.90 -4.65 -8.24
N ARG A 68 -16.72 -3.71 -9.18
CA ARG A 68 -17.82 -2.98 -9.84
C ARG A 68 -17.59 -2.97 -11.35
N SER A 69 -18.70 -2.93 -12.09
CA SER A 69 -18.67 -2.73 -13.54
C SER A 69 -18.36 -1.27 -13.81
N LEU A 70 -17.40 -1.03 -14.70
CA LEU A 70 -17.05 0.30 -15.17
C LEU A 70 -16.72 0.20 -16.67
N PRO A 71 -17.70 0.44 -17.56
CA PRO A 71 -17.58 0.15 -18.99
C PRO A 71 -16.37 0.79 -19.66
N ARG A 72 -15.99 2.00 -19.24
CA ARG A 72 -14.83 2.73 -19.76
C ARG A 72 -13.50 1.96 -19.62
N TYR A 73 -13.34 1.16 -18.57
CA TYR A 73 -12.08 0.47 -18.28
C TYR A 73 -12.18 -1.06 -18.36
N PHE A 74 -13.38 -1.62 -18.17
CA PHE A 74 -13.57 -3.07 -18.07
C PHE A 74 -14.55 -3.62 -19.11
N GLY A 75 -15.15 -2.78 -19.96
CA GLY A 75 -16.19 -3.19 -20.90
C GLY A 75 -17.38 -3.84 -20.18
N TYR A 76 -17.76 -5.06 -20.60
CA TYR A 76 -18.80 -5.85 -19.94
C TYR A 76 -18.35 -6.53 -18.64
N GLY A 77 -17.07 -6.40 -18.28
CA GLY A 77 -16.48 -6.98 -17.07
C GLY A 77 -16.71 -6.14 -15.81
N LYS A 78 -16.21 -6.70 -14.70
CA LYS A 78 -16.08 -6.00 -13.42
C LYS A 78 -14.59 -5.85 -13.10
N GLY A 79 -14.25 -4.84 -12.30
CA GLY A 79 -12.89 -4.62 -11.83
C GLY A 79 -12.85 -3.97 -10.47
N VAL A 80 -11.66 -3.98 -9.88
CA VAL A 80 -11.32 -3.37 -8.59
C VAL A 80 -10.25 -2.34 -8.83
N THR A 81 -10.34 -1.22 -8.13
CA THR A 81 -9.25 -0.23 -8.10
C THR A 81 -8.41 -0.49 -6.86
N PHE A 82 -7.12 -0.72 -7.02
CA PHE A 82 -6.14 -0.73 -5.94
C PHE A 82 -5.57 0.66 -5.80
N TYR A 83 -5.92 1.30 -4.69
CA TYR A 83 -5.40 2.59 -4.33
C TYR A 83 -4.13 2.41 -3.51
N SER A 84 -3.01 2.92 -4.01
CA SER A 84 -1.68 2.75 -3.45
C SER A 84 -1.11 4.09 -3.03
N TRP A 85 -0.25 4.06 -2.02
CA TRP A 85 0.51 5.23 -1.59
C TRP A 85 2.00 4.93 -1.59
N THR A 86 2.75 5.84 -2.20
CA THR A 86 4.19 5.73 -2.43
C THR A 86 4.87 6.98 -1.90
N SER A 87 6.04 6.84 -1.29
CA SER A 87 6.91 7.96 -0.88
C SER A 87 7.65 8.56 -2.06
N ASP A 88 8.16 9.77 -1.91
CA ASP A 88 9.26 10.33 -2.74
C ASP A 88 10.48 9.41 -2.89
N GLN A 89 10.75 8.56 -1.90
CA GLN A 89 11.79 7.53 -1.97
C GLN A 89 11.37 6.24 -2.69
N LEU A 90 10.23 6.26 -3.42
CA LEU A 90 9.68 5.12 -4.16
C LEU A 90 9.29 3.91 -3.29
N SER A 91 9.22 4.06 -1.97
CA SER A 91 8.72 3.03 -1.07
C SER A 91 7.19 3.05 -1.00
N GLN A 92 6.54 1.91 -1.24
CA GLN A 92 5.09 1.78 -1.15
C GLN A 92 4.67 1.32 0.24
N TYR A 93 4.03 2.19 1.02
CA TYR A 93 3.70 1.91 2.42
C TYR A 93 2.28 1.39 2.65
N GLY A 94 1.42 1.48 1.65
CA GLY A 94 0.07 0.97 1.76
C GLY A 94 -0.60 0.75 0.42
N SER A 95 -1.59 -0.15 0.45
CA SER A 95 -2.56 -0.29 -0.62
C SER A 95 -3.93 -0.63 -0.04
N LYS A 96 -4.99 -0.20 -0.72
CA LYS A 96 -6.37 -0.48 -0.35
C LYS A 96 -7.20 -0.76 -1.59
N PRO A 97 -7.94 -1.87 -1.63
CA PRO A 97 -8.93 -2.08 -2.68
C PRO A 97 -10.13 -1.15 -2.44
N ILE A 98 -10.52 -0.42 -3.49
CA ILE A 98 -11.63 0.52 -3.53
C ILE A 98 -12.52 0.12 -4.72
N PRO A 99 -13.85 0.33 -4.64
CA PRO A 99 -14.71 0.09 -5.77
C PRO A 99 -14.37 1.05 -6.92
N SER A 100 -14.31 0.52 -8.13
CA SER A 100 -13.88 1.28 -9.32
C SER A 100 -14.77 2.46 -9.69
N THR A 101 -15.99 2.50 -9.18
CA THR A 101 -16.96 3.60 -9.36
C THR A 101 -16.68 4.80 -8.48
N VAL A 102 -15.89 4.65 -7.41
CA VAL A 102 -15.55 5.76 -6.51
C VAL A 102 -14.42 6.57 -7.12
N ARG A 103 -14.52 7.90 -7.05
CA ARG A 103 -13.46 8.79 -7.54
C ARG A 103 -12.20 8.58 -6.69
N ASP A 104 -11.04 8.50 -7.34
CA ASP A 104 -9.76 8.22 -6.68
C ASP A 104 -9.45 9.23 -5.55
N ALA A 105 -9.82 10.50 -5.73
CA ALA A 105 -9.71 11.54 -4.70
C ALA A 105 -10.53 11.25 -3.42
N THR A 106 -11.67 10.58 -3.54
CA THR A 106 -12.47 10.16 -2.37
C THR A 106 -11.79 9.00 -1.65
N GLY A 107 -11.10 8.12 -2.39
CA GLY A 107 -10.32 7.01 -1.84
C GLY A 107 -9.13 7.45 -0.98
N ALA A 108 -8.55 8.60 -1.31
CA ALA A 108 -7.43 9.22 -0.57
C ALA A 108 -7.73 9.44 0.92
N THR A 109 -8.99 9.74 1.26
CA THR A 109 -9.37 10.18 2.61
C THR A 109 -9.52 9.04 3.64
N HIS A 110 -9.51 7.78 3.19
CA HIS A 110 -9.93 6.65 4.04
C HIS A 110 -8.77 5.83 4.63
N LEU A 111 -7.51 6.11 4.31
CA LEU A 111 -6.45 5.92 5.30
C LEU A 111 -6.62 7.06 6.29
N LYS A 112 -6.96 6.73 7.55
CA LYS A 112 -7.04 7.78 8.56
C LYS A 112 -5.69 8.48 8.55
N MET A 113 -5.72 9.80 8.38
CA MET A 113 -4.61 10.70 8.66
C MET A 113 -3.96 10.40 10.03
N SER A 114 -4.63 9.69 10.95
CA SER A 114 -4.05 9.21 12.21
C SER A 114 -2.88 8.24 12.05
N ASP A 115 -2.83 7.40 11.02
CA ASP A 115 -1.79 6.37 10.88
C ASP A 115 -0.53 6.96 10.23
N PHE A 116 -0.73 7.80 9.21
CA PHE A 116 0.33 8.64 8.65
C PHE A 116 0.82 9.70 9.67
N ARG A 117 -0.08 10.33 10.45
CA ARG A 117 0.30 11.21 11.56
C ARG A 117 1.00 10.46 12.70
N LYS A 118 0.74 9.18 12.93
CA LYS A 118 1.48 8.37 13.92
C LYS A 118 2.88 8.05 13.41
N LEU A 119 3.02 7.69 12.14
CA LEU A 119 4.33 7.49 11.48
C LEU A 119 5.13 8.80 11.48
N ILE A 120 4.52 9.91 11.05
CA ILE A 120 5.12 11.25 11.11
C ILE A 120 5.40 11.70 12.54
N LYS A 121 4.51 11.46 13.52
CA LYS A 121 4.79 11.79 14.94
C LYS A 121 5.95 10.96 15.50
N LYS A 122 6.07 9.70 15.10
CA LYS A 122 7.18 8.82 15.49
C LYS A 122 8.49 9.34 14.89
N LEU A 123 8.49 9.68 13.61
CA LEU A 123 9.64 10.29 12.90
C LEU A 123 10.00 11.69 13.43
N ARG A 124 9.00 12.52 13.79
CA ARG A 124 9.16 13.86 14.38
C ARG A 124 9.69 13.83 15.82
N LYS A 125 9.52 12.72 16.56
CA LYS A 125 10.07 12.55 17.91
C LYS A 125 11.57 12.21 17.88
N THR A 126 12.05 11.64 16.77
CA THR A 126 13.45 11.25 16.57
C THR A 126 14.30 12.35 15.93
N ARG A 127 13.70 13.27 15.16
CA ARG A 127 14.42 14.40 14.52
C ARG A 127 13.64 15.70 14.70
N GLY A 128 14.18 16.57 15.54
CA GLY A 128 13.61 17.88 15.84
C GLY A 128 13.60 18.80 14.63
N SER A 129 12.45 19.43 14.40
CA SER A 129 12.21 20.61 13.56
C SER A 129 12.61 20.50 12.08
N ILE A 130 11.60 20.47 11.19
CA ILE A 130 11.33 21.50 10.17
C ILE A 130 10.11 21.04 9.34
N THR A 131 9.37 22.02 8.88
CA THR A 131 7.96 22.06 8.49
C THR A 131 7.63 21.54 7.09
N ASN A 132 6.35 21.18 6.95
CA ASN A 132 5.51 21.10 5.74
C ASN A 132 5.45 19.75 5.00
N LEU A 133 4.30 19.09 5.20
CA LEU A 133 3.79 18.00 4.38
C LEU A 133 2.95 18.61 3.25
N VAL A 134 3.45 18.56 2.02
CA VAL A 134 2.66 18.88 0.82
C VAL A 134 2.20 17.56 0.22
N ILE A 135 0.88 17.35 0.20
CA ILE A 135 0.26 16.22 -0.52
C ILE A 135 0.15 16.67 -1.98
N ILE A 136 0.98 16.10 -2.85
CA ILE A 136 0.86 16.33 -4.30
C ILE A 136 -0.12 15.27 -4.82
N THR A 137 -1.38 15.69 -5.00
CA THR A 137 -2.41 14.95 -5.76
C THR A 137 -2.33 15.29 -7.23
#